data_AF-K1S2Z2-F1
#
_entry.id   AF-K1S2Z2-F1
#
_cell.length_a   1.000
_cell.length_b   1.000
_cell.length_c   1.000
_cell.angle_alpha   90.00
_cell.angle_beta   90.00
_cell.angle_gamma   90.00
#
_symmetry.space_group_name_H-M   'P 1'
#
loop_
_entity.id
_entity.type
_entity.pdbx_description
1 polymer ?
#
loop_
_entity_poly.entity_id
_entity_poly.type
_entity_poly.pdbx_seq_one_letter_code
_entity_poly.pdbx_strand_id
1 'polypeptide(L)' 'MAEMELAGVNLPYSLDAEQSVLGAILLDGNANMPKASAKLHPEHFYVKVHTDIYT' A
#
# COMPACT_ATOMS: atom_id res chain seq x y z
N MET A 1 20.80 2.23 8.12
CA MET A 1 20.20 2.96 6.99
C MET A 1 19.08 3.75 7.60
N ALA A 2 19.23 5.06 7.69
CA ALA A 2 18.35 5.89 8.50
C ALA A 2 16.96 5.91 7.85
N GLU A 3 15.96 5.49 8.62
CA GLU A 3 14.59 5.97 8.47
C GLU A 3 14.66 7.50 8.57
N MET A 4 14.78 8.16 7.43
CA MET A 4 14.55 9.59 7.35
C MET A 4 13.04 9.75 7.53
N GLU A 5 12.65 9.96 8.77
CA GLU A 5 11.38 10.57 9.12
C GLU A 5 11.31 11.93 8.41
N LEU A 6 10.83 11.90 7.17
CA LEU A 6 10.65 13.04 6.30
C LEU A 6 9.34 13.74 6.69
N ALA A 7 9.22 14.07 7.98
CA ALA A 7 8.16 14.91 8.54
C ALA A 7 8.35 16.36 8.04
N GLY A 8 8.17 16.56 6.73
CA GLY A 8 8.39 17.85 6.09
C GLY A 8 8.27 17.89 4.56
N VAL A 9 8.32 16.75 3.87
CA VAL A 9 8.02 16.68 2.44
C VAL A 9 6.70 15.94 2.28
N ASN A 10 5.65 16.67 1.92
CA ASN A 10 4.36 16.07 1.57
C ASN A 10 4.52 15.36 0.22
N LEU A 11 5.06 14.15 0.27
CA LEU A 11 5.18 13.29 -0.90
C LEU A 11 3.76 12.95 -1.38
N PRO A 12 3.51 12.89 -2.70
CA PRO A 12 2.19 12.55 -3.23
C PRO A 12 1.84 11.06 -3.06
N TYR A 13 2.52 10.34 -2.16
CA TYR A 13 2.33 8.94 -1.81
C TYR A 13 2.63 8.71 -0.33
N SER A 14 2.11 7.61 0.23
CA SER A 14 2.36 7.20 1.61
C SER A 14 2.73 5.71 1.65
N LEU A 15 3.98 5.42 2.03
CA LEU A 15 4.47 4.04 2.20
C LEU A 15 3.68 3.29 3.28
N ASP A 16 3.42 3.95 4.41
CA ASP A 16 2.69 3.36 5.52
C ASP A 16 1.27 2.98 5.12
N ALA A 17 0.60 3.81 4.30
CA ALA A 17 -0.73 3.51 3.80
C ALA A 17 -0.72 2.28 2.88
N GLU A 18 0.23 2.21 1.94
CA GLU A 18 0.37 1.06 1.04
C GLU A 18 0.64 -0.24 1.82
N GLN A 19 1.59 -0.22 2.75
CA GLN A 19 1.91 -1.37 3.59
C GLN A 19 0.76 -1.78 4.49
N SER A 20 -0.01 -0.82 5.02
CA SER A 20 -1.19 -1.10 5.85
C SER A 20 -2.29 -1.81 5.06
N VAL A 21 -2.54 -1.38 3.82
CA VAL A 21 -3.53 -2.04 2.94
C VAL A 21 -3.09 -3.46 2.62
N LEU A 22 -1.85 -3.65 2.18
CA LEU A 22 -1.32 -4.98 1.85
C LEU A 22 -1.29 -5.89 3.07
N GLY A 23 -0.88 -5.37 4.23
CA GLY A 23 -0.89 -6.10 5.49
C GLY A 23 -2.29 -6.56 5.90
N ALA A 24 -3.30 -5.71 5.76
CA ALA A 24 -4.69 -6.09 6.06
C ALA A 24 -5.21 -7.21 5.13
N ILE A 25 -4.84 -7.18 3.85
CA ILE A 25 -5.17 -8.25 2.90
C ILE A 25 -4.46 -9.55 3.27
N LEU A 26 -3.18 -9.50 3.67
CA LEU A 26 -2.44 -10.68 4.10
C LEU A 26 -3.03 -11.33 5.36
N LEU A 27 -3.55 -10.52 6.29
CA LEU A 27 -4.18 -11.01 7.52
C LEU A 27 -5.57 -11.61 7.28
N ASP A 28 -6.37 -11.01 6.40
CA ASP A 28 -7.70 -11.51 6.03
C ASP A 28 -8.07 -11.11 4.59
N GLY A 29 -7.62 -11.93 3.64
CA GLY A 29 -7.83 -11.66 2.22
C GLY A 29 -9.31 -11.73 1.81
N ASN A 30 -10.10 -12.61 2.41
CA ASN A 30 -11.51 -12.78 2.06
C ASN A 30 -12.34 -11.54 2.45
N ALA A 31 -12.06 -10.95 3.63
CA ALA A 31 -12.77 -9.76 4.07
C ALA A 31 -12.27 -8.47 3.43
N ASN A 32 -10.97 -8.39 3.10
CA ASN A 32 -10.33 -7.13 2.72
C ASN A 32 -10.07 -6.99 1.22
N MET A 33 -9.78 -8.07 0.50
CA MET A 33 -9.53 -7.99 -0.95
C MET A 33 -10.71 -7.40 -1.73
N PRO A 34 -11.99 -7.81 -1.51
CA PRO A 34 -13.11 -7.22 -2.24
C PRO A 34 -13.29 -5.71 -2.01
N LYS A 35 -12.94 -5.23 -0.80
CA LYS A 35 -13.03 -3.79 -0.45
C LYS A 35 -11.90 -3.00 -1.10
N ALA A 36 -10.70 -3.58 -1.15
CA ALA A 36 -9.53 -2.97 -1.78
C ALA A 36 -9.72 -2.91 -3.30
N SER A 37 -10.09 -4.02 -3.94
CA SER A 37 -10.23 -4.12 -5.41
C SER A 37 -11.38 -3.31 -5.98
N ALA A 38 -12.36 -2.95 -5.16
CA ALA A 38 -13.41 -2.00 -5.54
C ALA A 38 -12.91 -0.56 -5.77
N LYS A 39 -11.70 -0.22 -5.28
CA LYS A 39 -11.17 1.16 -5.31
C LYS A 39 -9.73 1.26 -5.82
N LEU A 40 -8.95 0.19 -5.71
CA LEU A 40 -7.53 0.18 -5.99
C LEU A 40 -7.22 -0.79 -7.14
N HIS A 41 -6.44 -0.28 -8.09
CA HIS A 41 -5.77 -1.06 -9.12
C HIS A 41 -4.28 -1.21 -8.76
N PRO A 42 -3.59 -2.26 -9.24
CA PRO A 42 -2.16 -2.46 -8.97
C PRO A 42 -1.30 -1.23 -9.29
N GLU A 43 -1.61 -0.50 -10.36
CA GLU A 43 -0.92 0.72 -10.79
C GLU A 43 -1.12 1.93 -9.85
N HIS A 44 -2.02 1.84 -8.87
CA HIS A 44 -2.21 2.90 -7.87
C HIS A 44 -1.13 2.87 -6.77
N PHE A 45 -0.38 1.77 -6.64
CA PHE A 45 0.73 1.68 -5.69
C PHE A 45 1.97 2.37 -6.27
N TYR A 46 2.62 3.22 -5.48
CA TYR A 46 3.82 3.93 -5.87
C TYR A 46 5.04 3.01 -5.91
N VAL A 47 5.17 2.10 -4.94
CA VAL A 47 6.29 1.16 -4.90
C VAL A 47 6.01 -0.02 -5.81
N LYS A 48 6.88 -0.25 -6.80
CA LYS A 48 6.71 -1.34 -7.77
C LYS A 48 6.47 -2.71 -7.11
N VAL A 49 7.17 -3.02 -6.02
CA VAL A 49 6.98 -4.31 -5.33
C VAL A 49 5.58 -4.45 -4.74
N HIS A 50 4.94 -3.35 -4.32
CA HIS A 50 3.57 -3.36 -3.81
C HIS A 50 2.55 -3.62 -4.93
N THR A 51 2.78 -3.07 -6.13
CA THR A 51 2.02 -3.43 -7.34
C THR A 51 2.11 -4.93 -7.61
N ASP A 52 3.32 -5.50 -7.55
CA ASP A 52 3.54 -6.93 -7.81
C ASP A 52 2.88 -7.82 -6.74
N ILE A 53 2.79 -7.38 -5.48
CA ILE A 53 2.12 -8.11 -4.38
C ILE A 53 0.59 -8.09 -4.52
N TYR A 54 0.03 -7.01 -5.07
CA TYR A 54 -1.42 -6.83 -5.18
C TYR A 54 -2.05 -7.56 -6.38
N THR A 55 -1.22 -8.07 -7.31
CA THR A 55 -1.64 -8.81 -8.50
C THR A 55 -1.93 -10.27 -8.19
#